data_AF-A0A5K1I3T5-F1
#
_entry.id   AF-A0A5K1I3T5-F1
#
_cell.length_a   1.000
_cell.length_b   1.000
_cell.length_c   1.000
_cell.angle_alpha   90.00
_cell.angle_beta   90.00
_cell.angle_gamma   90.00
#
_symmetry.space_group_name_H-M   'P 1'
#
loop_
_entity.id
_entity.type
_entity.pdbx_description
1 polymer ?
#
loop_
_entity_poly.entity_id
_entity_poly.type
_entity_poly.pdbx_seq_one_letter_code
_entity_poly.pdbx_strand_id
1 'polypeptide(L)' 'RARQPGERPNYESHDDSQVLCHTIAHIRHPDPMKVVGYISNHKVLALLDTGSATNFISPGTTQLIG' A
#
# COMPACT_ATOMS: atom_id res chain seq x y z
N ARG A 1 59.50 34.00 -7.43
CA ARG A 1 58.11 34.30 -7.84
C ARG A 1 57.20 33.25 -7.21
N ALA A 2 56.47 33.63 -6.16
CA ALA A 2 55.58 32.75 -5.41
C ALA A 2 54.30 32.45 -6.23
N ARG A 3 53.81 31.20 -6.20
CA ARG A 3 52.51 30.82 -6.77
C ARG A 3 51.44 31.17 -5.73
N GLN A 4 50.48 32.02 -6.08
CA GLN A 4 49.33 32.32 -5.23
C GLN A 4 48.40 31.10 -5.17
N PRO A 5 47.92 30.69 -3.99
CA PRO A 5 46.86 29.71 -3.86
C PRO A 5 45.53 30.45 -3.68
N GLY A 6 44.65 30.41 -4.66
CA GLY A 6 43.34 31.05 -4.51
C GLY A 6 42.53 31.03 -5.78
N GLU A 7 41.66 30.03 -5.88
CA GLU A 7 40.24 30.17 -6.24
C GLU A 7 39.68 28.75 -6.35
N ARG A 8 38.94 28.32 -5.31
CA ARG A 8 38.11 27.13 -5.42
C ARG A 8 36.88 27.52 -6.24
N PRO A 9 36.42 26.70 -7.19
CA PRO A 9 35.17 26.97 -7.88
C PRO A 9 34.06 27.07 -6.85
N ASN A 10 33.37 28.21 -6.81
CA ASN A 10 32.14 28.38 -6.06
C ASN A 10 31.08 27.54 -6.79
N TYR A 11 30.90 26.28 -6.37
CA TYR A 11 29.71 25.55 -6.76
C TYR A 11 28.58 26.13 -5.93
N GLU A 12 27.91 27.15 -6.47
CA GLU A 12 26.59 27.53 -5.99
C GLU A 12 25.72 26.28 -6.13
N SER A 13 25.43 25.62 -5.02
CA SER A 13 24.42 24.57 -5.00
C SER A 13 23.10 25.27 -5.26
N HIS A 14 22.68 25.29 -6.51
CA HIS A 14 21.28 25.45 -6.86
C HIS A 14 20.54 24.30 -6.18
N ASP A 15 20.05 24.57 -4.98
CA ASP A 15 19.11 23.72 -4.28
C ASP A 15 17.75 23.89 -4.97
N ASP A 16 17.68 23.42 -6.22
CA ASP A 16 16.44 23.25 -6.98
C ASP A 16 15.72 21.97 -6.52
N SER A 17 15.87 21.61 -5.25
CA SER A 17 15.00 20.66 -4.55
C SER A 17 13.63 21.30 -4.31
N GLN A 18 13.01 21.82 -5.36
CA GLN A 18 11.55 21.83 -5.45
C GLN A 18 11.15 20.36 -5.54
N VAL A 19 11.15 19.70 -4.38
CA VAL A 19 10.50 18.42 -4.17
C VAL A 19 9.03 18.69 -4.44
N LEU A 20 8.64 18.54 -5.70
CA LEU A 20 7.25 18.47 -6.11
C LEU A 20 6.67 17.32 -5.31
N CYS A 21 6.00 17.68 -4.22
CA CYS A 21 5.18 16.80 -3.44
C CYS A 21 4.02 16.42 -4.36
N HIS A 22 4.24 15.40 -5.19
CA HIS A 22 3.19 14.79 -5.98
C HIS A 22 2.24 14.20 -4.95
N THR A 23 1.12 14.88 -4.70
CA THR A 23 0.02 14.28 -3.97
C THR A 23 -0.32 12.99 -4.69
N ILE A 24 -0.08 11.85 -4.03
CA ILE A 24 -0.47 10.53 -4.54
C ILE A 24 -2.00 10.50 -4.48
N ALA A 25 -2.65 11.10 -5.47
CA ALA A 25 -4.10 11.22 -5.57
C ALA A 25 -4.79 9.89 -5.92
N HIS A 26 -4.01 8.81 -6.08
CA HIS A 26 -4.47 7.49 -6.49
C HIS A 26 -3.90 6.40 -5.59
N ILE A 27 -4.08 6.53 -4.26
CA ILE A 27 -4.01 5.35 -3.40
C ILE A 27 -5.16 4.45 -3.85
N ARG A 28 -4.87 3.53 -4.77
CA ARG A 28 -5.79 2.46 -5.13
C ARG A 28 -5.91 1.60 -3.88
N HIS A 29 -7.05 1.70 -3.21
CA HIS A 29 -7.41 0.69 -2.21
C HIS A 29 -7.50 -0.62 -2.97
N PRO A 30 -6.63 -1.61 -2.71
CA PRO A 30 -6.73 -2.89 -3.38
C PRO A 30 -8.11 -3.47 -3.05
N ASP A 31 -8.81 -3.96 -4.07
CA ASP A 31 -10.05 -4.67 -3.84
C ASP A 31 -9.79 -5.83 -2.87
N PRO A 32 -10.65 -6.03 -1.87
CA PRO A 32 -10.48 -7.13 -0.94
C PRO A 32 -10.50 -8.45 -1.71
N MET A 33 -9.52 -9.30 -1.44
CA MET A 33 -9.45 -10.62 -2.08
C MET A 33 -10.64 -11.47 -1.65
N LYS A 34 -11.35 -12.00 -2.65
CA LYS A 34 -12.56 -12.80 -2.47
C LYS A 34 -12.40 -14.14 -3.17
N VAL A 35 -12.81 -15.21 -2.50
CA VAL A 35 -12.84 -16.55 -3.08
C VAL A 35 -14.21 -17.18 -2.89
N VAL A 36 -14.64 -17.92 -3.91
CA VAL A 36 -15.87 -18.70 -3.84
C VAL A 36 -15.52 -20.09 -3.29
N GLY A 37 -16.20 -20.48 -2.22
CA GLY A 37 -16.07 -21.80 -1.60
C GLY A 37 -17.42 -22.45 -1.36
N TYR A 38 -17.39 -23.59 -0.67
CA TYR A 38 -18.58 -24.33 -0.27
C TYR A 38 -18.49 -24.70 1.21
N ILE A 39 -19.59 -24.52 1.94
CA ILE A 39 -19.80 -25.10 3.26
C ILE A 39 -20.99 -26.05 3.11
N SER A 40 -20.76 -27.34 3.34
CA SER A 40 -21.72 -28.39 2.96
C SER A 40 -22.11 -28.27 1.47
N ASN A 41 -23.39 -28.13 1.15
CA ASN A 41 -23.94 -27.90 -0.19
C ASN A 41 -24.21 -26.42 -0.50
N HIS A 42 -23.79 -25.49 0.37
CA HIS A 42 -24.03 -24.05 0.21
C HIS A 42 -22.81 -23.35 -0.37
N LYS A 43 -23.00 -22.66 -1.49
CA LYS A 43 -21.98 -21.79 -2.09
C LYS A 43 -21.80 -20.54 -1.22
N VAL A 44 -20.57 -20.27 -0.82
CA VAL A 44 -20.21 -19.11 0.03
C VAL A 44 -19.14 -18.26 -0.64
N LEU A 45 -19.15 -16.96 -0.32
CA LEU A 45 -18.10 -16.01 -0.70
C LEU A 45 -17.28 -15.70 0.55
N ALA A 46 -16.01 -16.08 0.55
CA ALA A 46 -15.08 -15.84 1.65
C ALA A 46 -14.16 -14.66 1.31
N LEU A 47 -13.87 -13.84 2.31
CA LEU A 47 -12.86 -12.78 2.25
C LEU A 47 -11.53 -13.34 2.74
N LEU A 48 -10.46 -13.10 1.99
CA LEU A 48 -9.11 -13.47 2.41
C LEU A 48 -8.44 -12.29 3.10
N ASP A 49 -8.24 -12.42 4.39
CA ASP A 49 -7.57 -11.43 5.22
C ASP A 49 -6.42 -12.08 6.00
N THR A 50 -5.20 -11.87 5.51
CA THR A 50 -3.98 -12.39 6.17
C THR A 50 -3.63 -11.64 7.45
N GLY A 51 -4.26 -10.49 7.71
CA GLY A 51 -4.12 -9.74 8.95
C GLY A 51 -4.99 -10.28 10.09
N SER A 52 -5.97 -11.13 9.78
CA SER A 52 -6.82 -11.73 10.80
C SER A 52 -6.16 -12.95 11.44
N ALA A 53 -6.13 -12.98 12.77
CA ALA A 53 -5.69 -14.15 13.54
C ALA A 53 -6.74 -15.28 13.57
N THR A 54 -7.99 -14.96 13.23
CA THR A 54 -9.13 -15.87 13.37
C THR A 54 -10.05 -15.78 12.15
N ASN A 55 -10.65 -16.90 11.76
CA ASN A 55 -11.68 -16.92 10.72
C ASN A 55 -13.07 -16.69 11.34
N PHE A 56 -13.92 -15.96 10.63
CA PHE A 56 -15.27 -15.63 11.07
C PHE A 56 -16.31 -16.09 10.06
N ILE A 57 -17.45 -16.54 10.55
CA ILE A 57 -18.64 -16.82 9.74
C ILE A 57 -19.70 -15.82 10.18
N SER A 58 -20.33 -15.14 9.22
CA SER A 58 -21.37 -14.17 9.55
C SER A 58 -22.60 -14.88 10.12
N PRO A 59 -23.32 -14.29 11.09
CA PRO A 59 -24.53 -14.90 11.65
C PRO A 59 -25.57 -15.26 10.58
N GLY A 60 -25.71 -14.43 9.52
CA GLY A 60 -26.62 -14.71 8.41
C GLY A 60 -26.18 -15.92 7.59
N THR A 61 -24.86 -16.10 7.39
CA THR A 61 -24.30 -17.31 6.75
C THR A 61 -24.58 -18.55 7.59
N THR A 62 -24.41 -18.47 8.92
CA THR A 62 -24.71 -19.59 9.82
C THR A 62 -26.19 -19.97 9.78
N GLN A 63 -27.11 -19.00 9.87
CA GLN A 63 -28.55 -19.24 9.80
C GLN A 63 -29.00 -19.89 8.48
N LEU A 64 -28.32 -19.58 7.38
CA LEU A 64 -28.60 -20.14 6.06
C LEU A 64 -28.12 -21.58 5.89
N ILE A 65 -27.06 -21.97 6.61
CA ILE A 65 -26.41 -23.27 6.46
C ILE A 65 -26.94 -24.30 7.48
N GLY A 66 -27.37 -23.85 8.66
CA GLY A 66 -27.93 -24.69 9.73
C GLY A 66 -26.95 -24.93 10.86
#